data_AF-G7M6W4-F1
#
_entry.id   AF-G7M6W4-F1
#
_cell.length_a   1.000
_cell.length_b   1.000
_cell.length_c   1.000
_cell.angle_alpha   90.00
_cell.angle_beta   90.00
_cell.angle_gamma   90.00
#
_symmetry.space_group_name_H-M   'P 1'
#
loop_
_entity.id
_entity.type
_entity.pdbx_description
1 polymer ?
#
loop_
_entity_poly.entity_id
_entity_poly.type
_entity_poly.pdbx_seq_one_letter_code
_entity_poly.pdbx_strand_id
1 'polypeptide(L)' 'MGNDVIFNKIETIERCINRIKEVYDNNPDNLKEYTKQDSIILNVITYNL' A
#
# COMPACT_ATOMS: atom_id res chain seq x y z
N MET A 1 -1.72 18.73 -17.26
CA MET A 1 -2.89 18.48 -16.39
C MET A 1 -3.32 17.01 -16.41
N GLY A 2 -3.74 16.44 -17.55
CA GLY A 2 -4.15 15.01 -17.60
C GLY A 2 -3.03 14.02 -17.29
N ASN A 3 -1.83 14.25 -17.84
CA ASN A 3 -0.66 13.40 -17.59
C ASN A 3 -0.19 13.48 -16.12
N ASP A 4 -0.28 14.65 -15.50
CA ASP A 4 0.14 14.86 -14.10
C ASP A 4 -0.76 14.06 -13.14
N VAL A 5 -2.06 13.98 -13.43
CA VAL A 5 -3.02 13.18 -12.65
C VAL A 5 -2.70 11.68 -12.75
N ILE A 6 -2.37 11.20 -13.96
CA ILE A 6 -1.97 9.80 -14.17
C ILE A 6 -0.68 9.50 -13.42
N PHE A 7 0.31 10.39 -13.51
CA PHE A 7 1.60 10.22 -12.87
C PHE A 7 1.47 10.18 -11.33
N ASN A 8 0.69 11.09 -10.75
CA ASN A 8 0.40 11.11 -9.32
C ASN A 8 -0.30 9.84 -8.82
N LYS A 9 -1.20 9.26 -9.65
CA LYS A 9 -1.84 7.97 -9.34
C LYS A 9 -0.84 6.82 -9.37
N ILE A 10 0.05 6.78 -10.35
CA ILE A 10 1.12 5.77 -10.43
C ILE A 10 2.02 5.85 -9.20
N GLU A 11 2.50 7.06 -8.84
CA GLU A 11 3.36 7.27 -7.68
C GLU A 11 2.67 6.83 -6.37
N THR A 12 1.38 7.13 -6.24
CA THR A 12 0.58 6.71 -5.07
C THR A 12 0.45 5.18 -5.00
N ILE A 13 0.18 4.51 -6.12
CA ILE A 13 0.09 3.05 -6.19
C ILE A 13 1.44 2.42 -5.80
N GLU A 14 2.54 2.91 -6.37
CA GLU A 14 3.88 2.39 -6.10
C GLU A 14 4.25 2.52 -4.61
N ARG A 15 3.98 3.68 -4.01
CA ARG A 15 4.19 3.92 -2.58
C ARG A 15 3.39 2.96 -1.70
N CYS A 16 2.11 2.75 -2.02
CA CYS A 16 1.25 1.82 -1.28
C CYS A 16 1.74 0.38 -1.39
N ILE A 17 2.16 -0.07 -2.57
CA ILE A 17 2.72 -1.42 -2.78
C ILE A 17 4.01 -1.60 -2.01
N ASN A 18 4.92 -0.62 -2.04
CA ASN A 18 6.18 -0.69 -1.30
C ASN A 18 5.92 -0.79 0.21
N ARG A 19 4.97 -0.01 0.72
CA ARG A 19 4.58 -0.07 2.14
C ARG A 19 4.02 -1.45 2.52
N ILE A 20 3.17 -2.04 1.68
CA ILE A 20 2.62 -3.38 1.93
C ILE A 20 3.75 -4.41 2.00
N LYS A 21 4.73 -4.36 1.09
CA LYS A 21 5.88 -5.26 1.08
C LYS A 21 6.74 -5.12 2.34
N GLU A 22 6.99 -3.89 2.79
CA GLU A 22 7.72 -3.62 4.03
C GLU A 22 6.99 -4.12 5.28
N VAL A 23 5.67 -3.92 5.36
CA VAL A 23 4.88 -4.36 6.52
C VAL A 23 4.73 -5.88 6.54
N TYR A 24 4.54 -6.48 5.37
CA TYR A 24 4.41 -7.93 5.25
C TYR A 24 5.75 -8.63 5.51
N ASP A 25 6.86 -8.06 5.04
CA ASP A 25 8.24 -8.52 5.30
C ASP A 25 8.47 -10.01 4.97
N ASN A 26 7.72 -10.55 4.00
CA ASN A 26 7.67 -11.99 3.67
C ASN A 26 7.47 -12.91 4.88
N ASN A 27 6.87 -12.40 5.95
CA ASN A 27 6.64 -13.12 7.19
C ASN A 27 5.12 -13.21 7.46
N PRO A 28 4.52 -14.40 7.29
CA PRO A 28 3.09 -14.61 7.55
C PRO A 28 2.66 -14.26 8.97
N ASP A 29 3.55 -14.30 9.96
CA ASP A 29 3.22 -13.92 11.34
C ASP A 29 2.89 -12.42 11.48
N ASN A 30 3.37 -11.58 10.57
CA ASN A 30 3.00 -10.17 10.52
C ASN A 30 1.49 -9.96 10.27
N LEU A 31 0.79 -10.94 9.70
CA LEU A 31 -0.66 -10.89 9.52
C LEU A 31 -1.44 -11.15 10.82
N LYS A 32 -0.78 -11.66 11.87
CA LYS A 32 -1.38 -11.87 13.20
C LYS A 32 -1.36 -10.59 14.04
N GLU A 33 -0.52 -9.62 13.70
CA GLU A 33 -0.49 -8.33 14.35
C GLU A 33 -1.51 -7.38 13.73
N TYR A 34 -2.57 -7.05 14.48
CA TYR A 34 -3.67 -6.21 13.98
C TYR A 34 -3.20 -4.87 13.41
N THR A 35 -2.22 -4.21 14.04
CA THR A 35 -1.68 -2.95 13.51
C THR A 35 -1.00 -3.10 12.14
N LYS A 36 -0.31 -4.22 11.90
CA LYS A 36 0.30 -4.51 10.59
C LYS A 36 -0.76 -4.88 9.57
N GLN A 37 -1.74 -5.68 9.98
CA GLN A 37 -2.89 -6.02 9.15
C GLN A 37 -3.67 -4.78 8.70
N ASP A 38 -3.99 -3.87 9.62
CA ASP A 38 -4.67 -2.60 9.33
C ASP A 38 -3.85 -1.73 8.38
N SER A 39 -2.52 -1.68 8.56
CA SER A 39 -1.64 -0.94 7.65
C SER A 39 -1.67 -1.51 6.23
N ILE A 40 -1.69 -2.84 6.07
CA ILE A 40 -1.81 -3.50 4.77
C ILE A 40 -3.17 -3.20 4.14
N ILE A 41 -4.27 -3.38 4.88
CA ILE A 41 -5.64 -3.13 4.40
C ILE A 41 -5.80 -1.67 3.96
N LEU A 42 -5.31 -0.72 4.75
CA LEU A 42 -5.36 0.70 4.43
C LEU A 42 -4.67 0.99 3.09
N ASN A 43 -3.45 0.49 2.90
CA ASN A 43 -2.71 0.72 1.65
C ASN A 43 -3.36 0.01 0.45
N VAL A 44 -4.05 -1.11 0.65
CA VAL A 44 -4.84 -1.78 -0.39
C VAL A 44 -6.08 -0.96 -0.77
N ILE A 45 -6.77 -0.33 0.18
CA ILE A 45 -7.93 0.50 -0.13
C ILE A 45 -7.49 1.83 -0.75
N THR A 46 -6.39 2.43 -0.27
CA THR A 46 -5.90 3.72 -0.74
C THR A 46 -5.49 3.72 -2.22
N TYR A 47 -5.00 2.62 -2.78
CA TYR A 47 -4.63 2.59 -4.21
C TYR A 47 -5.85 2.68 -5.16
N ASN A 48 -7.07 2.42 -4.67
CA ASN A 48 -8.31 2.44 -5.47
C ASN A 48 -8.96 3.84 -5.55
N LEU A 49 -8.54 4.78 -4.70
CA LEU A 49 -9.03 6.16 -4.67
C LEU A 49 -8.21 7.06 -5.61
#